data_AF-A0A7K6ZFB5-F1
#
_entry.id   AF-A0A7K6ZFB5-F1
#
_cell.length_a   1.000
_cell.length_b   1.000
_cell.length_c   1.000
_cell.angle_alpha   90.00
_cell.angle_beta   90.00
_cell.angle_gamma   90.00
#
_symmetry.space_group_name_H-M   'P 1'
#
loop_
_entity.id
_entity.type
_entity.pdbx_description
1 polymer ?
#
loop_
_entity_poly.entity_id
_entity_poly.type
_entity_poly.pdbx_seq_one_letter_code
_entity_poly.pdbx_strand_id
1 'polypeptide(L)'
;ALLARSVARLPAERRDGDYLLGIKRLRRLYCNVGIGFHIQVLPGGRIDGVHSENRYSLLEISPVERGVVSIFGVKSGLFVAMNSKGKLYGSTHFNDECKFKEILLPNNYNAYESRIYPGMYIALSKNGRTKKGNKVSPTMTVTHFLPRI
;
A
#
# COMPACT_ATOMS: atom_id res chain seq x y z
N ALA A 1 32.57 -19.26 -32.43
CA ALA A 1 31.93 -19.22 -31.11
C ALA A 1 30.42 -19.12 -31.32
N LEU A 2 29.68 -20.10 -30.79
CA LEU A 2 28.22 -20.16 -30.76
C LEU A 2 27.65 -19.18 -29.72
N LEU A 3 26.35 -18.85 -29.89
CA LEU A 3 25.42 -18.08 -29.04
C LEU A 3 25.29 -16.59 -29.41
N ALA A 4 24.11 -16.00 -29.57
CA ALA A 4 22.75 -16.49 -29.32
C ALA A 4 21.71 -15.72 -30.14
N ARG A 5 20.55 -16.37 -30.23
CA ARG A 5 19.34 -16.06 -30.98
C ARG A 5 18.73 -14.69 -30.66
N SER A 6 18.20 -14.10 -31.72
CA SER A 6 17.11 -13.13 -31.79
C SER A 6 16.01 -13.29 -30.74
N VAL A 7 15.59 -12.19 -30.12
CA VAL A 7 14.16 -11.90 -29.87
C VAL A 7 13.94 -10.42 -30.12
N ALA A 8 13.22 -10.12 -31.19
CA ALA A 8 12.73 -8.78 -31.48
C ALA A 8 11.90 -8.27 -30.28
N ARG A 9 12.19 -7.05 -29.82
CA ARG A 9 11.28 -6.30 -28.94
C ARG A 9 10.00 -6.03 -29.72
N LEU A 10 8.95 -6.79 -29.44
CA LEU A 10 7.59 -6.36 -29.78
C LEU A 10 7.25 -5.17 -28.87
N PRO A 11 6.76 -4.03 -29.40
CA PRO A 11 6.15 -3.02 -28.57
C PRO A 11 4.86 -3.63 -28.01
N ALA A 12 4.72 -3.64 -26.68
CA ALA A 12 3.48 -4.02 -26.04
C ALA A 12 2.38 -3.07 -26.55
N GLU A 13 1.40 -3.60 -27.27
CA GLU A 13 0.18 -2.87 -27.61
C GLU A 13 -0.49 -2.42 -26.31
N ARG A 14 -0.38 -1.12 -26.03
CA ARG A 14 -1.04 -0.46 -24.91
C ARG A 14 -2.53 -0.37 -25.24
N ARG A 15 -3.33 -1.19 -24.57
CA ARG A 15 -4.80 -1.11 -24.64
C ARG A 15 -5.24 0.21 -24.00
N ASP A 16 -6.22 0.89 -24.60
CA ASP A 16 -6.75 2.19 -24.16
C ASP A 16 -7.18 2.26 -22.67
N GLY A 17 -7.38 1.12 -22.01
CA GLY A 17 -7.67 1.03 -20.58
C GLY A 17 -6.48 1.22 -19.64
N ASP A 18 -5.23 1.05 -20.10
CA ASP A 18 -4.04 1.16 -19.24
C ASP A 18 -3.72 2.61 -18.84
N TYR A 19 -4.11 3.58 -19.67
CA TYR A 19 -3.95 5.01 -19.34
C TYR A 19 -4.82 5.40 -18.13
N LEU A 20 -5.94 4.70 -17.90
CA LEU A 20 -6.84 4.91 -16.77
C LEU A 20 -6.33 4.26 -15.47
N LEU A 21 -5.48 3.24 -15.59
CA LEU A 21 -4.87 2.52 -14.47
C LEU A 21 -3.64 3.24 -13.90
N GLY A 22 -3.26 4.40 -14.45
CA GLY A 22 -2.29 5.34 -13.88
C GLY A 22 -0.87 4.79 -13.67
N ILE A 23 -0.02 5.62 -13.06
CA ILE A 23 1.41 5.34 -12.90
C ILE A 23 1.65 4.57 -11.58
N LYS A 24 2.41 3.48 -11.65
CA LYS A 24 2.93 2.78 -10.48
C LYS A 24 3.90 3.68 -9.70
N ARG A 25 3.72 3.79 -8.39
CA ARG A 25 4.52 4.68 -7.54
C ARG A 25 5.30 3.86 -6.51
N LEU A 26 6.63 3.92 -6.56
CA LEU A 26 7.48 3.41 -5.47
C LEU A 26 7.56 4.46 -4.36
N ARG A 27 7.01 4.15 -3.19
CA ARG A 27 6.91 5.08 -2.06
C ARG A 27 7.09 4.37 -0.72
N ARG A 28 7.29 5.15 0.33
CA ARG A 28 7.16 4.75 1.72
C ARG A 28 5.97 5.50 2.32
N LEU A 29 5.12 4.82 3.09
CA LEU A 29 3.97 5.45 3.74
C LEU A 29 4.34 5.82 5.17
N TYR A 30 4.63 7.10 5.41
CA TYR A 30 5.03 7.63 6.71
C TYR A 30 3.82 8.14 7.50
N CYS A 31 3.62 7.62 8.71
CA CYS A 31 2.63 8.10 9.66
C CYS A 31 3.31 8.90 10.77
N ASN A 32 2.89 10.16 10.93
CA ASN A 32 3.45 11.08 11.93
C ASN A 32 2.80 10.88 13.30
N VAL A 33 3.04 9.73 13.92
CA VAL A 33 2.54 9.39 15.27
C VAL A 33 3.65 8.87 16.16
N GLY A 34 3.65 9.23 17.45
CA GLY A 34 4.73 8.86 18.36
C GLY A 34 6.06 9.41 17.87
N ILE A 35 7.04 8.53 17.64
CA ILE A 35 8.34 8.90 17.04
C ILE A 35 8.30 8.97 15.50
N GLY A 36 7.15 8.73 14.87
CA GLY A 36 7.02 8.62 13.43
C GLY A 36 7.39 7.23 12.91
N PHE A 37 6.57 6.68 12.02
CA PHE A 37 6.74 5.31 11.52
C PHE A 37 6.40 5.18 10.03
N HIS A 38 7.19 4.42 9.30
CA HIS A 38 6.85 3.92 7.98
C HIS A 38 6.16 2.57 8.09
N ILE A 39 5.08 2.34 7.33
CA ILE A 39 4.54 0.98 7.19
C ILE A 39 5.61 0.07 6.59
N GLN A 40 5.78 -1.11 7.16
CA GLN A 40 6.55 -2.20 6.57
C GLN A 40 5.72 -3.47 6.44
N VAL A 41 6.01 -4.26 5.40
CA VAL A 41 5.38 -5.56 5.14
C VAL A 41 6.46 -6.63 5.25
N LEU A 42 6.40 -7.45 6.30
CA LEU A 42 7.42 -8.46 6.60
C LEU A 42 7.14 -9.79 5.86
N PRO A 43 8.16 -10.65 5.62
CA PRO A 43 7.99 -11.89 4.87
C PRO A 43 6.95 -12.87 5.43
N GLY A 44 6.70 -12.84 6.75
CA GLY A 44 5.67 -13.66 7.40
C GLY A 44 4.25 -13.11 7.31
N GLY A 45 4.01 -12.07 6.50
CA GLY A 45 2.70 -11.42 6.38
C GLY A 45 2.32 -10.51 7.56
N ARG A 46 3.23 -10.31 8.52
CA ARG A 46 3.06 -9.29 9.55
C ARG A 46 3.27 -7.90 8.96
N ILE A 47 2.37 -6.98 9.31
CA ILE A 47 2.47 -5.56 9.00
C ILE A 47 2.59 -4.81 10.32
N ASP A 48 3.56 -3.90 10.40
CA ASP A 48 3.77 -2.99 11.52
C ASP A 48 4.50 -1.73 11.01
N GLY A 49 4.81 -0.81 11.91
CA GLY A 49 5.50 0.42 11.67
C GLY A 49 6.96 0.35 12.11
N VAL A 50 7.87 0.91 11.30
CA VAL A 50 9.29 1.04 11.62
C VAL A 50 9.69 2.52 11.56
N HIS A 51 10.49 2.97 12.54
CA HIS A 51 10.93 4.36 12.58
C HIS A 51 11.90 4.66 11.42
N SER A 52 13.03 3.95 11.39
CA SER A 52 14.01 4.04 10.32
C SER A 52 13.59 3.24 9.10
N GLU A 53 13.68 3.85 7.93
CA GLU A 53 13.38 3.20 6.66
C GLU A 53 14.22 1.93 6.47
N ASN A 54 13.63 0.92 5.82
CA ASN A 54 14.35 -0.31 5.50
C ASN A 54 13.82 -0.91 4.19
N ARG A 55 14.35 -2.09 3.80
CA ARG A 55 13.95 -2.76 2.55
C ARG A 55 12.48 -3.19 2.53
N TYR A 56 11.88 -3.47 3.69
CA TYR A 56 10.47 -3.90 3.83
C TYR A 56 9.48 -2.73 3.92
N SER A 57 9.96 -1.50 4.10
CA SER A 57 9.12 -0.29 4.09
C SER A 57 8.95 0.31 2.69
N LEU A 58 9.63 -0.22 1.67
CA LEU A 58 9.46 0.21 0.28
C LEU A 58 8.23 -0.49 -0.34
N LEU A 59 7.28 0.31 -0.81
CA LEU A 59 5.99 -0.14 -1.31
C LEU A 59 5.81 0.29 -2.77
N GLU A 60 5.28 -0.60 -3.60
CA GLU A 60 4.69 -0.24 -4.89
C GLU A 60 3.21 0.06 -4.67
N ILE A 61 2.80 1.28 -4.98
CA ILE A 61 1.38 1.70 -4.95
C ILE A 61 0.91 1.76 -6.40
N SER A 62 0.02 0.85 -6.77
CA SER A 62 -0.48 0.68 -8.14
C SER A 62 -1.98 0.94 -8.18
N PRO A 63 -2.47 1.81 -9.08
CA PRO A 63 -3.91 2.04 -9.20
C PRO A 63 -4.58 0.78 -9.77
N VAL A 64 -5.78 0.49 -9.30
CA VAL A 64 -6.57 -0.67 -9.73
C VAL A 64 -7.93 -0.24 -10.29
N GLU A 65 -8.48 0.85 -9.78
CA GLU A 65 -9.71 1.51 -10.24
C GLU A 65 -9.56 3.01 -9.95
N ARG A 66 -10.49 3.86 -10.43
CA ARG A 66 -10.44 5.30 -10.16
C ARG A 66 -10.43 5.59 -8.65
N GLY A 67 -9.32 6.16 -8.16
CA GLY A 67 -9.13 6.49 -6.75
C GLY A 67 -8.89 5.29 -5.82
N VAL A 68 -8.76 4.08 -6.38
CA VAL A 68 -8.50 2.85 -5.62
C VAL A 68 -7.13 2.32 -6.00
N VAL A 69 -6.36 1.95 -4.99
CA VAL A 69 -4.99 1.45 -5.14
C VAL A 69 -4.83 0.09 -4.49
N SER A 70 -3.88 -0.67 -5.02
CA SER A 70 -3.21 -1.75 -4.32
C SER A 70 -1.91 -1.22 -3.72
N ILE A 71 -1.46 -1.81 -2.62
CA ILE A 71 -0.19 -1.48 -1.96
C ILE A 71 0.60 -2.78 -1.82
N PHE A 72 1.76 -2.88 -2.45
CA PHE A 72 2.56 -4.09 -2.53
C PHE A 72 3.93 -3.89 -1.89
N GLY A 73 4.29 -4.75 -0.93
CA GLY A 73 5.61 -4.77 -0.31
C GLY A 73 6.65 -5.32 -1.26
N VAL A 74 7.49 -4.45 -1.82
CA VAL A 74 8.45 -4.83 -2.88
C VAL A 74 9.39 -5.94 -2.42
N LYS A 75 9.91 -5.83 -1.19
CA LYS A 75 10.88 -6.82 -0.68
C LYS A 75 10.23 -8.10 -0.18
N SER A 76 9.03 -8.04 0.37
CA SER A 76 8.34 -9.22 0.91
C SER A 76 7.56 -10.00 -0.16
N GLY A 77 7.20 -9.35 -1.26
CA GLY A 77 6.37 -9.96 -2.30
C GLY A 77 4.90 -10.10 -1.89
N LEU A 78 4.42 -9.30 -0.93
CA LEU A 78 3.08 -9.41 -0.35
C LEU A 78 2.27 -8.14 -0.56
N PHE A 79 0.99 -8.29 -0.89
CA PHE A 79 0.02 -7.20 -0.86
C PHE A 79 -0.36 -6.85 0.58
N VAL A 80 -0.49 -5.56 0.88
CA VAL A 80 -1.21 -5.11 2.06
C VAL A 80 -2.68 -5.47 1.85
N ALA A 81 -3.28 -6.14 2.82
CA ALA A 81 -4.69 -6.50 2.82
C ALA A 81 -5.33 -6.23 4.18
N MET A 82 -6.66 -6.04 4.20
CA MET A 82 -7.43 -5.86 5.42
C MET A 82 -8.65 -6.77 5.45
N ASN A 83 -8.72 -7.60 6.49
CA ASN A 83 -9.86 -8.51 6.63
C ASN A 83 -11.11 -7.86 7.24
N SER A 84 -12.23 -8.58 7.22
CA SER A 84 -13.52 -8.14 7.78
C SER A 84 -13.50 -7.77 9.27
N LYS A 85 -12.47 -8.17 10.02
CA LYS A 85 -12.26 -7.78 11.43
C LYS A 85 -11.43 -6.50 11.57
N GLY A 86 -11.08 -5.87 10.45
CA GLY A 86 -10.22 -4.69 10.36
C GLY A 86 -8.74 -4.98 10.62
N LYS A 87 -8.29 -6.23 10.61
CA LYS A 87 -6.87 -6.57 10.85
C LYS A 87 -6.10 -6.49 9.53
N LEU A 88 -4.99 -5.76 9.55
CA LEU A 88 -4.02 -5.74 8.45
C LEU A 88 -3.20 -7.03 8.42
N TYR A 89 -2.93 -7.52 7.21
CA TYR A 89 -2.08 -8.67 6.97
C TYR A 89 -1.45 -8.58 5.57
N GLY A 90 -0.35 -9.30 5.37
CA GLY A 90 0.28 -9.47 4.06
C GLY A 90 -0.36 -10.66 3.32
N SER A 91 -0.89 -10.43 2.14
CA SER A 91 -1.47 -11.46 1.26
C SER A 91 -0.50 -11.81 0.12
N THR A 92 -0.34 -13.11 -0.15
CA THR A 92 0.41 -13.60 -1.32
C THR A 92 -0.36 -13.44 -2.63
N HIS A 93 -1.69 -13.34 -2.56
CA HIS A 93 -2.57 -13.22 -3.71
C HIS A 93 -3.32 -11.90 -3.67
N PHE A 94 -3.43 -11.24 -4.82
CA PHE A 94 -4.28 -10.08 -4.96
C PHE A 94 -5.76 -10.50 -4.90
N ASN A 95 -6.55 -9.81 -4.09
CA ASN A 95 -7.98 -10.03 -3.90
C ASN A 95 -8.67 -8.71 -3.50
N ASP A 96 -9.98 -8.73 -3.26
CA ASP A 96 -10.72 -7.50 -2.92
C ASP A 96 -10.32 -6.88 -1.56
N GLU A 97 -9.77 -7.66 -0.62
CA GLU A 97 -9.23 -7.14 0.64
C GLU A 97 -7.91 -6.35 0.44
N CYS A 98 -7.29 -6.44 -0.73
CA CYS A 98 -6.07 -5.72 -1.11
C CYS A 98 -6.34 -4.33 -1.73
N LYS A 99 -7.60 -3.94 -1.86
CA LYS A 99 -8.03 -2.71 -2.53
C LYS A 99 -8.33 -1.62 -1.50
N PHE A 100 -7.70 -0.46 -1.63
CA PHE A 100 -7.91 0.68 -0.75
C PHE A 100 -8.24 1.94 -1.53
N LYS A 101 -9.26 2.69 -1.11
CA LYS A 101 -9.47 4.05 -1.62
C LYS A 101 -8.39 4.96 -1.04
N GLU A 102 -7.64 5.62 -1.90
CA GLU A 102 -6.67 6.65 -1.51
C GLU A 102 -7.38 8.00 -1.44
N ILE A 103 -7.46 8.58 -0.24
CA ILE A 103 -8.21 9.80 0.04
C ILE A 103 -7.22 10.88 0.48
N LEU A 104 -7.13 11.97 -0.28
CA LEU A 104 -6.38 13.16 0.12
C LEU A 104 -7.14 13.90 1.22
N LEU A 105 -6.48 14.14 2.35
CA LEU A 105 -7.04 14.83 3.50
C LEU A 105 -6.72 16.33 3.47
N PRO A 106 -7.48 17.17 4.21
CA PRO A 106 -7.24 18.62 4.26
C PRO A 106 -5.85 19.06 4.74
N ASN A 107 -5.12 18.18 5.43
CA ASN A 107 -3.75 18.43 5.92
C ASN A 107 -2.67 17.92 4.96
N ASN A 108 -3.01 17.57 3.72
CA ASN A 108 -2.12 17.03 2.68
C ASN A 108 -1.52 15.64 2.97
N TYR A 109 -2.06 14.92 3.96
CA TYR A 109 -1.80 13.48 4.13
C TYR A 109 -2.86 12.68 3.37
N ASN A 110 -2.56 11.41 3.12
CA ASN A 110 -3.55 10.46 2.60
C ASN A 110 -4.11 9.59 3.73
N ALA A 111 -5.37 9.22 3.61
CA ALA A 111 -5.97 8.08 4.30
C ALA A 111 -6.24 6.96 3.30
N TYR A 112 -6.18 5.72 3.77
CA TYR A 112 -6.44 4.53 2.97
C TYR A 112 -7.61 3.74 3.57
N GLU A 113 -8.78 3.84 2.94
CA GLU A 113 -10.01 3.15 3.35
C GLU A 113 -10.13 1.81 2.64
N SER A 114 -10.48 0.73 3.33
CA SER A 114 -10.79 -0.55 2.69
C SER A 114 -11.93 -0.39 1.68
N ARG A 115 -11.73 -0.87 0.45
CA ARG A 115 -12.72 -0.77 -0.61
C ARG A 115 -13.94 -1.66 -0.34
N ILE A 116 -13.71 -2.87 0.17
CA ILE A 116 -14.74 -3.89 0.45
C ILE A 116 -15.36 -3.74 1.85
N TYR A 117 -14.64 -3.10 2.78
CA TYR A 117 -15.15 -2.76 4.12
C TYR A 117 -15.12 -1.23 4.36
N PRO A 118 -16.04 -0.46 3.78
CA PRO A 118 -16.11 0.99 3.98
C PRO A 118 -16.17 1.38 5.46
N GLY A 119 -15.55 2.50 5.81
CA GLY A 119 -15.38 2.95 7.19
C GLY A 119 -14.19 2.33 7.93
N MET A 120 -13.47 1.37 7.33
CA MET A 120 -12.26 0.80 7.92
C MET A 120 -10.99 1.35 7.27
N TYR A 121 -10.03 1.81 8.08
CA TYR A 121 -8.83 2.51 7.59
C TYR A 121 -7.53 1.82 8.00
N ILE A 122 -6.52 1.89 7.13
CA ILE A 122 -5.14 1.55 7.51
C ILE A 122 -4.72 2.51 8.63
N ALA A 123 -4.08 1.99 9.69
CA ALA A 123 -3.65 2.82 10.82
C ALA A 123 -2.48 2.23 11.60
N LEU A 124 -1.62 3.12 12.11
CA LEU A 124 -0.55 2.80 13.05
C LEU A 124 -0.79 3.52 14.39
N SER A 125 -0.60 2.83 15.52
CA SER A 125 -0.61 3.44 16.84
C SER A 125 0.70 4.19 17.13
N LYS A 126 0.70 4.99 18.21
CA LYS A 126 1.88 5.75 18.67
C LYS A 126 3.13 4.90 18.98
N ASN A 127 2.98 3.58 19.12
CA ASN A 127 4.08 2.62 19.33
C ASN A 127 4.40 1.80 18.07
N GLY A 128 3.92 2.22 16.89
CA GLY A 128 4.21 1.58 15.61
C GLY A 128 3.44 0.29 15.33
N ARG A 129 2.48 -0.13 16.17
CA ARG A 129 1.66 -1.31 15.87
C ARG A 129 0.47 -0.96 14.99
N THR A 130 -0.03 -1.91 14.20
CA THR A 130 -1.26 -1.71 13.44
C THR A 130 -2.47 -1.62 14.37
N LYS A 131 -3.40 -0.72 14.08
CA LYS A 131 -4.73 -0.69 14.73
C LYS A 131 -5.76 -1.41 13.88
N LYS A 132 -6.83 -1.90 14.51
CA LYS A 132 -7.98 -2.46 13.77
C LYS A 132 -8.69 -1.34 13.01
N GLY A 133 -8.95 -1.53 11.72
CA GLY A 133 -9.56 -0.53 10.85
C GLY A 133 -10.94 -0.07 11.30
N ASN A 134 -11.72 -0.96 11.93
CA ASN A 134 -13.03 -0.64 12.51
C ASN A 134 -12.99 0.14 13.85
N LYS A 135 -11.79 0.55 14.31
CA LYS A 135 -11.58 1.32 15.54
C LYS A 135 -10.90 2.66 15.27
N VAL A 136 -10.87 3.10 14.02
CA VAL A 136 -10.22 4.34 13.59
C VAL A 136 -11.08 5.06 12.55
N SER A 137 -10.86 6.36 12.40
CA SER A 137 -11.54 7.23 11.44
C SER A 137 -10.53 8.18 10.78
N PRO A 138 -10.86 8.79 9.61
CA PRO A 138 -9.95 9.69 8.90
C PRO A 138 -9.69 11.00 9.65
N THR A 139 -10.46 11.31 10.69
CA THR A 139 -10.19 12.45 11.59
C THR A 139 -9.04 12.16 12.57
N MET A 140 -8.66 10.91 12.76
CA MET A 140 -7.59 10.51 13.68
C MET A 140 -6.24 10.45 12.95
N THR A 141 -5.23 11.13 13.49
CA THR A 141 -3.88 11.20 12.89
C THR A 141 -3.18 9.85 12.70
N VAL A 142 -3.59 8.82 13.45
CA VAL A 142 -3.14 7.42 13.28
C VAL A 142 -3.47 6.82 11.91
N THR A 143 -4.37 7.44 11.14
CA THR A 143 -4.76 7.04 9.78
C THR A 143 -4.08 7.88 8.69
N HIS A 144 -3.30 8.89 9.07
CA HIS A 144 -2.70 9.85 8.14
C HIS A 144 -1.33 9.35 7.70
N PHE A 145 -1.16 9.16 6.40
CA PHE A 145 0.09 8.73 5.81
C PHE A 145 0.57 9.72 4.75
N LEU A 146 1.84 10.10 4.84
CA LEU A 146 2.54 10.89 3.85
C LEU A 146 3.33 9.94 2.95
N PRO A 147 3.02 9.86 1.64
CA PRO A 147 3.84 9.12 0.69
C PRO A 147 5.20 9.83 0.48
N ARG A 148 6.29 9.15 0.82
CA ARG A 148 7.68 9.63 0.67
C ARG A 148 8.43 8.82 -0.40
N ILE A 149 9.44 9.41 -1.03
CA ILE A 149 10.37 8.72 -1.97
C ILE A 149 11.40 7.93 -1.18
#